data_AF-A0A2U8FNJ9-F1
#
_entry.id   AF-A0A2U8FNJ9-F1
#
_cell.length_a   1.000
_cell.length_b   1.000
_cell.length_c   1.000
_cell.angle_alpha   90.00
_cell.angle_beta   90.00
_cell.angle_gamma   90.00
#
_symmetry.space_group_name_H-M   'P 1'
#
loop_
_entity.id
_entity.type
_entity.pdbx_description
1 polymer ?
#
loop_
_entity_poly.entity_id
_entity_poly.type
_entity_poly.pdbx_seq_one_letter_code
_entity_poly.pdbx_strand_id
1 'polypeptide(L)'
;MITRWPAASSAAACLPNSMARKGWMDWARRETCMAEGGEQGGRPPFSALAGRCGVTRYNGRGVATSRRKEEKGVTMAQRVFVWAAHPRAGSLSEGLAEAYAGGAQEAGAEVRVLKLSEMAFDKGGFAGYGHANAPLEPDLQRWQEAMTWCDHMLWVHPYWWGAMPAQAKAVLDRALTPGFGFKYRAQGLMWDKLLSGRTADVIITSDTPPLWDRLVFGLPGRRVLKNQVLGFCGIRCRSVVQWGPVKTASPQKVAGWLDQARAMGVAAARRSA
;
A
#
# COMPACT_ATOMS: atom_id res chain seq x y z
N MET A 1 -40.94 17.64 13.00
CA MET A 1 -40.18 18.80 12.48
C MET A 1 -39.08 18.28 11.57
N ILE A 2 -39.35 18.33 10.27
CA ILE A 2 -38.44 17.97 9.18
C ILE A 2 -38.04 19.30 8.55
N THR A 3 -36.77 19.67 8.59
CA THR A 3 -36.30 20.89 7.91
C THR A 3 -36.04 20.60 6.44
N ARG A 4 -36.82 21.29 5.60
CA ARG A 4 -36.80 21.30 4.14
C ARG A 4 -35.49 21.88 3.60
N TRP A 5 -34.98 21.28 2.53
CA TRP A 5 -34.12 21.96 1.55
C TRP A 5 -35.00 22.86 0.66
N PRO A 6 -34.58 24.07 0.26
CA PRO A 6 -35.36 24.89 -0.66
C PRO A 6 -35.23 24.37 -2.09
N ALA A 7 -36.37 24.20 -2.75
CA ALA A 7 -36.48 23.87 -4.15
C ALA A 7 -35.93 25.02 -5.01
N ALA A 8 -34.91 24.74 -5.82
CA ALA A 8 -34.55 25.58 -6.95
C ALA A 8 -35.58 25.35 -8.06
N SER A 9 -36.18 26.43 -8.55
CA SER A 9 -37.15 26.43 -9.63
C SER A 9 -36.54 25.92 -10.93
N SER A 10 -37.32 25.15 -11.67
CA SER A 10 -36.98 24.62 -12.98
C SER A 10 -36.98 25.72 -14.04
N ALA A 11 -35.80 26.03 -14.57
CA ALA A 11 -35.66 26.52 -15.93
C ALA A 11 -34.57 25.66 -16.60
N ALA A 12 -35.01 24.66 -17.35
CA ALA A 12 -34.14 23.86 -18.19
C ALA A 12 -33.68 24.73 -19.36
N ALA A 13 -32.39 25.10 -19.37
CA ALA A 13 -31.70 25.58 -20.55
C ALA A 13 -30.40 24.78 -20.68
N CYS A 14 -30.31 24.04 -21.79
CA CYS A 14 -29.20 23.17 -22.16
C CYS A 14 -27.84 23.87 -22.05
N LEU A 15 -26.87 23.24 -21.38
CA LEU A 15 -25.45 23.56 -21.53
C LEU A 15 -24.71 22.34 -22.12
N PRO A 16 -23.92 22.51 -23.20
CA PRO A 16 -23.29 21.41 -23.90
C PRO A 16 -22.07 20.85 -23.13
N ASN A 17 -21.92 19.53 -23.26
CA ASN A 17 -20.93 18.61 -22.68
C ASN A 17 -19.44 18.90 -23.01
N SER A 18 -19.08 20.15 -23.37
CA SER A 18 -17.75 20.53 -23.88
C SER A 18 -16.87 21.29 -22.88
N MET A 19 -17.42 21.86 -21.80
CA MET A 19 -16.62 22.59 -20.79
C MET A 19 -15.94 21.67 -19.76
N ALA A 20 -16.56 20.55 -19.38
CA ALA A 20 -15.98 19.63 -18.39
C ALA A 20 -14.72 18.90 -18.90
N ARG A 21 -14.64 18.63 -20.21
CA ARG A 21 -13.45 18.01 -20.82
C ARG A 21 -12.28 18.99 -20.97
N LYS A 22 -12.57 20.28 -21.17
CA LYS A 22 -11.53 21.32 -21.32
C LYS A 22 -10.81 21.58 -19.99
N GLY A 23 -11.53 21.63 -18.86
CA GLY A 23 -10.91 21.82 -17.54
C GLY A 23 -9.91 20.72 -17.16
N TRP A 24 -10.22 19.48 -17.50
CA TRP A 24 -9.35 18.33 -17.22
C TRP A 24 -8.10 18.30 -18.10
N MET A 25 -8.23 18.63 -19.40
CA MET A 25 -7.10 18.68 -20.33
C MET A 25 -6.18 19.88 -20.10
N ASP A 26 -6.72 21.03 -19.66
CA ASP A 26 -5.93 22.22 -19.32
C ASP A 26 -5.11 22.04 -18.04
N TRP A 27 -5.62 21.23 -17.09
CA TRP A 27 -4.88 20.82 -15.90
C TRP A 27 -3.67 19.95 -16.26
N ALA A 28 -3.86 18.90 -17.08
CA ALA A 28 -2.79 17.99 -17.49
C ALA A 28 -1.69 18.64 -18.35
N ARG A 29 -2.04 19.69 -19.11
CA ARG A 29 -1.10 20.37 -20.03
C ARG A 29 -0.22 21.43 -19.33
N ARG A 30 -0.64 21.96 -18.18
CA ARG A 30 0.16 22.96 -17.42
C ARG A 30 1.23 22.32 -16.52
N GLU A 31 1.02 21.07 -16.09
CA GLU A 31 2.02 20.31 -15.33
C GLU A 31 3.24 19.89 -16.17
N THR A 32 3.09 19.77 -17.50
CA THR A 32 4.16 19.31 -18.40
C THR A 32 5.16 20.41 -18.78
N CYS A 33 4.75 21.68 -18.81
CA CYS A 33 5.64 22.80 -19.21
C CYS A 33 6.65 23.21 -18.13
N MET A 34 6.47 22.84 -16.87
CA MET A 34 7.30 23.35 -15.75
C MET A 34 8.39 22.36 -15.31
N ALA A 35 8.47 21.17 -15.91
CA ALA A 35 9.44 20.13 -15.57
C ALA A 35 10.70 20.11 -16.48
N GLU A 36 10.76 20.95 -17.52
CA GLU A 36 11.87 20.99 -18.49
C GLU A 36 12.76 22.25 -18.36
N GLY A 37 13.24 22.53 -17.15
CA GLY A 37 14.18 23.62 -16.90
C GLY A 37 15.34 23.17 -16.02
N GLY A 38 16.32 22.47 -16.58
CA GLY A 38 17.55 22.12 -15.86
C GLY A 38 18.56 21.33 -16.67
N GLU A 39 19.75 21.92 -16.84
CA GLU A 39 21.05 21.32 -17.21
C GLU A 39 21.36 21.00 -18.68
N GLN A 40 22.04 21.97 -19.31
CA GLN A 40 22.97 21.76 -20.40
C GLN A 40 24.33 21.31 -19.82
N GLY A 41 24.81 20.13 -20.23
CA GLY A 41 26.14 19.62 -19.92
C GLY A 41 26.73 18.87 -21.11
N GLY A 42 27.76 19.44 -21.71
CA GLY A 42 28.38 18.96 -22.96
C GLY A 42 29.09 17.62 -22.86
N ARG A 43 29.07 16.86 -23.96
CA ARG A 43 29.91 15.68 -24.22
C ARG A 43 31.01 16.04 -25.23
N PRO A 44 32.25 15.54 -25.09
CA PRO A 44 33.17 15.44 -26.21
C PRO A 44 33.09 14.04 -26.88
N PRO A 45 33.59 13.89 -28.12
CA PRO A 45 33.34 12.72 -28.95
C PRO A 45 34.38 11.61 -28.73
N PHE A 46 33.93 10.35 -28.81
CA PHE A 46 34.81 9.18 -28.89
C PHE A 46 35.19 8.92 -30.34
N SER A 47 36.51 8.96 -30.63
CA SER A 47 37.09 8.52 -31.89
C SER A 47 37.21 6.99 -31.93
N ALA A 48 36.96 6.46 -33.13
CA ALA A 48 37.12 5.07 -33.52
C ALA A 48 38.56 4.55 -33.32
N LEU A 49 38.68 3.22 -33.17
CA LEU A 49 39.72 2.44 -33.86
C LEU A 49 39.33 0.95 -33.89
N ALA A 50 39.22 0.45 -35.10
CA ALA A 50 39.11 -0.97 -35.42
C ALA A 50 40.47 -1.65 -35.24
N GLY A 51 40.47 -2.89 -34.73
CA GLY A 51 41.64 -3.76 -34.65
C GLY A 51 41.23 -5.21 -34.89
N ARG A 52 41.81 -5.82 -35.92
CA ARG A 52 41.45 -7.11 -36.51
C ARG A 52 41.92 -8.30 -35.67
N CYS A 53 41.13 -9.38 -35.80
CA CYS A 53 41.51 -10.78 -36.06
C CYS A 53 42.78 -11.35 -35.41
N GLY A 54 42.58 -12.36 -34.56
CA GLY A 54 43.59 -13.33 -34.18
C GLY A 54 42.91 -14.62 -33.72
N VAL A 55 42.75 -15.58 -34.63
CA VAL A 55 42.33 -16.95 -34.33
C VAL A 55 43.55 -17.70 -33.82
N THR A 56 43.53 -18.12 -32.56
CA THR A 56 44.47 -19.11 -32.03
C THR A 56 43.67 -20.27 -31.44
N ARG A 57 43.79 -21.44 -32.10
CA ARG A 57 43.40 -22.73 -31.52
C ARG A 57 44.27 -22.98 -30.30
N TYR A 58 43.66 -23.18 -29.13
CA TYR A 58 44.34 -23.72 -27.97
C TYR A 58 43.70 -25.06 -27.60
N ASN A 59 44.52 -26.11 -27.65
CA ASN A 59 44.19 -27.46 -27.23
C ASN A 59 44.90 -27.65 -25.88
N GLY A 60 44.16 -27.68 -24.77
CA GLY A 60 44.73 -27.66 -23.42
C GLY A 60 43.83 -28.33 -22.42
N ARG A 61 44.35 -29.38 -21.79
CA ARG A 61 43.70 -30.29 -20.85
C ARG A 61 43.28 -29.57 -19.56
N GLY A 62 42.32 -30.19 -18.88
CA GLY A 62 41.65 -29.70 -17.68
C GLY A 62 42.55 -29.09 -16.60
N VAL A 63 42.04 -28.01 -16.01
CA VAL A 63 42.35 -27.62 -14.64
C VAL A 63 41.04 -27.75 -13.88
N ALA A 64 41.01 -28.67 -12.91
CA ALA A 64 39.92 -28.84 -11.98
C ALA A 64 39.72 -27.52 -11.22
N THR A 65 38.64 -26.79 -11.51
CA THR A 65 38.24 -25.65 -10.71
C THR A 65 37.66 -26.16 -9.41
N SER A 66 38.43 -25.97 -8.34
CA SER A 66 38.00 -26.14 -6.95
C SER A 66 36.62 -25.51 -6.75
N ARG A 67 35.68 -26.27 -6.20
CA ARG A 67 34.37 -25.77 -5.75
C ARG A 67 34.58 -24.51 -4.91
N ARG A 68 34.21 -23.36 -5.48
CA ARG A 68 33.98 -22.14 -4.71
C ARG A 68 32.82 -22.48 -3.77
N LYS A 69 33.08 -22.59 -2.47
CA LYS A 69 32.04 -22.57 -1.44
C LYS A 69 31.18 -21.34 -1.74
N GLU A 70 29.91 -21.54 -2.04
CA GLU A 70 28.89 -20.49 -1.99
C GLU A 70 28.98 -19.83 -0.61
N GLU A 71 29.48 -18.59 -0.59
CA GLU A 71 29.30 -17.70 0.53
C GLU A 71 27.80 -17.53 0.70
N LYS A 72 27.27 -18.06 1.80
CA LYS A 72 25.89 -17.82 2.23
C LYS A 72 25.71 -16.32 2.30
N GLY A 73 25.02 -15.76 1.30
CA GLY A 73 24.70 -14.35 1.24
C GLY A 73 24.05 -13.92 2.55
N VAL A 74 24.47 -12.77 3.07
CA VAL A 74 23.88 -12.13 4.23
C VAL A 74 22.38 -11.98 3.96
N THR A 75 21.56 -12.83 4.58
CA THR A 75 20.10 -12.69 4.52
C THR A 75 19.73 -11.48 5.36
N MET A 76 19.47 -10.36 4.70
CA MET A 76 18.97 -9.16 5.35
C MET A 76 17.66 -9.47 6.05
N ALA A 77 17.48 -8.97 7.28
CA ALA A 77 16.26 -9.13 8.04
C ALA A 77 15.08 -8.50 7.28
N GLN A 78 13.96 -9.21 7.19
CA GLN A 78 12.75 -8.67 6.56
C GLN A 78 12.22 -7.48 7.35
N ARG A 79 11.84 -6.40 6.67
CA ARG A 79 11.21 -5.24 7.29
C ARG A 79 9.70 -5.35 7.19
N VAL A 80 9.04 -5.47 8.34
CA VAL A 80 7.60 -5.68 8.44
C VAL A 80 6.93 -4.47 9.08
N PHE A 81 6.01 -3.84 8.35
CA PHE A 81 5.16 -2.78 8.90
C PHE A 81 3.80 -3.36 9.33
N VAL A 82 3.43 -3.17 10.59
CA VAL A 82 2.11 -3.57 11.11
C VAL A 82 1.29 -2.34 11.45
N TRP A 83 0.10 -2.24 10.88
CA TRP A 83 -0.84 -1.16 11.13
C TRP A 83 -2.15 -1.66 11.74
N ALA A 84 -2.39 -1.28 12.99
CA ALA A 84 -3.67 -1.50 13.67
C ALA A 84 -4.62 -0.34 13.36
N ALA A 85 -5.44 -0.54 12.33
CA ALA A 85 -6.38 0.45 11.79
C ALA A 85 -7.72 0.45 12.56
N HIS A 86 -7.65 0.55 13.89
CA HIS A 86 -8.80 0.65 14.79
C HIS A 86 -8.70 1.93 15.65
N PRO A 87 -9.75 2.76 15.75
CA PRO A 87 -9.67 4.04 16.47
C PRO A 87 -9.66 3.91 18.00
N ARG A 88 -10.12 2.78 18.53
CA ARG A 88 -10.12 2.48 19.98
C ARG A 88 -8.89 1.66 20.37
N ALA A 89 -8.16 2.13 21.38
CA ALA A 89 -7.08 1.42 22.06
C ALA A 89 -7.58 0.14 22.77
N GLY A 90 -6.73 -0.88 22.85
CA GLY A 90 -7.07 -2.17 23.47
C GLY A 90 -8.16 -2.95 22.71
N SER A 91 -8.33 -2.66 21.42
CA SER A 91 -9.25 -3.38 20.55
C SER A 91 -8.72 -4.76 20.16
N LEU A 92 -9.60 -5.66 19.71
CA LEU A 92 -9.19 -6.93 19.13
C LEU A 92 -8.22 -6.73 17.96
N SER A 93 -8.42 -5.71 17.14
CA SER A 93 -7.52 -5.41 16.01
C SER A 93 -6.10 -5.05 16.48
N GLU A 94 -5.96 -4.35 17.61
CA GLU A 94 -4.64 -4.10 18.21
C GLU A 94 -4.01 -5.36 18.76
N GLY A 95 -4.77 -6.21 19.48
CA GLY A 95 -4.24 -7.49 19.96
C GLY A 95 -3.77 -8.42 18.83
N LEU A 96 -4.51 -8.47 17.72
CA LEU A 96 -4.11 -9.23 16.53
C LEU A 96 -2.86 -8.64 15.86
N ALA A 97 -2.75 -7.31 15.80
CA ALA A 97 -1.57 -6.64 15.28
C ALA A 97 -0.33 -6.91 16.16
N GLU A 98 -0.47 -6.86 17.49
CA GLU A 98 0.59 -7.18 18.45
C GLU A 98 1.03 -8.63 18.34
N ALA A 99 0.09 -9.58 18.25
CA ALA A 99 0.40 -11.00 18.07
C ALA A 99 1.19 -11.25 16.76
N TYR A 100 0.75 -10.63 15.65
CA TYR A 100 1.48 -10.72 14.38
C TYR A 100 2.88 -10.10 14.47
N ALA A 101 2.99 -8.91 15.06
CA ALA A 101 4.27 -8.24 15.26
C ALA A 101 5.23 -9.10 16.10
N GLY A 102 4.75 -9.67 17.20
CA GLY A 102 5.52 -10.59 18.05
C GLY A 102 6.02 -11.81 17.27
N GLY A 103 5.15 -12.46 16.49
CA GLY A 103 5.55 -13.59 15.65
C GLY A 103 6.59 -13.21 14.58
N ALA A 104 6.49 -12.03 13.98
CA ALA A 104 7.48 -11.55 13.02
C ALA A 104 8.84 -11.25 13.69
N GLN A 105 8.83 -10.60 14.86
CA GLN A 105 10.03 -10.31 15.65
C GLN A 105 10.72 -11.60 16.13
N GLU A 106 9.96 -12.57 16.65
CA GLU A 106 10.45 -13.90 17.06
C GLU A 106 11.20 -14.62 15.93
N ALA A 107 10.79 -14.37 14.68
CA ALA A 107 11.37 -14.96 13.49
C ALA A 107 12.46 -14.09 12.83
N GLY A 108 12.91 -13.03 13.50
CA GLY A 108 14.05 -12.21 13.10
C GLY A 108 13.74 -11.05 12.14
N ALA A 109 12.47 -10.67 11.97
CA ALA A 109 12.13 -9.46 11.22
C ALA A 109 12.37 -8.20 12.04
N GLU A 110 12.77 -7.12 11.37
CA GLU A 110 12.62 -5.78 11.91
C GLU A 110 11.15 -5.37 11.79
N VAL A 111 10.55 -4.88 12.86
CA VAL A 111 9.11 -4.57 12.88
C VAL A 111 8.86 -3.14 13.32
N ARG A 112 8.04 -2.42 12.56
CA ARG A 112 7.43 -1.15 12.96
C ARG A 112 5.95 -1.34 13.15
N VAL A 113 5.41 -0.90 14.28
CA VAL A 113 3.98 -0.96 14.59
C VAL A 113 3.44 0.47 14.69
N LEU A 114 2.32 0.74 14.02
CA LEU A 114 1.54 1.96 14.22
C LEU A 114 0.10 1.60 14.58
N LYS A 115 -0.45 2.32 15.56
CA LYS A 115 -1.82 2.16 16.03
C LYS A 115 -2.61 3.42 15.70
N LEU A 116 -3.72 3.27 14.99
CA LEU A 116 -4.57 4.40 14.61
C LEU A 116 -5.14 5.14 15.84
N SER A 117 -5.37 4.42 16.93
CA SER A 117 -5.84 4.97 18.21
C SER A 117 -4.87 6.00 18.81
N GLU A 118 -3.59 5.94 18.44
CA GLU A 118 -2.52 6.82 18.92
C GLU A 118 -2.17 7.92 17.90
N MET A 119 -2.77 7.90 16.71
CA MET A 119 -2.46 8.87 15.64
C MET A 119 -3.23 10.19 15.82
N ALA A 120 -2.49 11.29 15.80
CA ALA A 120 -2.98 12.67 15.79
C ALA A 120 -2.85 13.28 14.39
N PHE A 121 -3.99 13.47 13.72
CA PHE A 121 -4.10 14.15 12.43
C PHE A 121 -5.55 14.62 12.22
N ASP A 122 -5.75 15.58 11.33
CA ASP A 122 -7.09 16.02 10.93
C ASP A 122 -7.84 14.95 10.12
N LYS A 123 -8.97 14.48 10.64
CA LYS A 123 -9.79 13.44 10.03
C LYS A 123 -10.84 14.01 9.07
N GLY A 124 -11.11 15.32 9.11
CA GLY A 124 -12.22 15.98 8.42
C GLY A 124 -11.80 16.99 7.34
N GLY A 125 -10.63 17.62 7.46
CA GLY A 125 -10.20 18.69 6.53
C GLY A 125 -9.60 18.23 5.20
N PHE A 126 -9.87 17.00 4.77
CA PHE A 126 -9.46 16.55 3.43
C PHE A 126 -10.41 17.12 2.37
N ALA A 127 -9.96 18.15 1.66
CA ALA A 127 -10.72 18.81 0.58
C ALA A 127 -10.62 18.10 -0.79
N GLY A 128 -10.00 16.92 -0.84
CA GLY A 128 -9.67 16.22 -2.08
C GLY A 128 -8.24 16.47 -2.55
N TYR A 129 -7.83 15.78 -3.61
CA TYR A 129 -6.50 15.92 -4.19
C TYR A 129 -6.41 17.20 -5.05
N GLY A 130 -5.48 18.10 -4.73
CA GLY A 130 -5.21 19.32 -5.50
C GLY A 130 -3.79 19.88 -5.28
N HIS A 131 -3.44 20.97 -5.98
CA HIS A 131 -2.08 21.54 -5.97
C HIS A 131 -1.61 22.11 -4.62
N ALA A 132 -2.51 22.31 -3.68
CA ALA A 132 -2.21 22.85 -2.35
C ALA A 132 -2.70 21.91 -1.26
N ASN A 133 -2.30 20.63 -1.33
CA ASN A 133 -2.49 19.75 -0.17
C ASN A 133 -1.64 20.30 0.97
N ALA A 134 -2.26 20.52 2.14
CA ALA A 134 -1.54 20.89 3.35
C ALA A 134 -0.43 19.86 3.61
N PRO A 135 0.72 20.29 4.17
CA PRO A 135 1.75 19.35 4.61
C PRO A 135 1.14 18.27 5.50
N LEU A 136 1.57 17.02 5.31
CA LEU A 136 1.11 15.91 6.13
C LEU A 136 1.51 16.15 7.59
N GLU A 137 0.62 15.86 8.52
CA GLU A 137 0.96 15.84 9.94
C GLU A 137 1.99 14.74 10.23
N PRO A 138 2.78 14.89 11.30
CA PRO A 138 3.86 13.94 11.63
C PRO A 138 3.42 12.48 11.62
N ASP A 139 2.19 12.18 12.04
CA ASP A 139 1.71 10.79 12.13
C ASP A 139 1.39 10.19 10.76
N LEU A 140 0.93 11.01 9.81
CA LEU A 140 0.75 10.58 8.43
C LEU A 140 2.10 10.44 7.72
N GLN A 141 3.07 11.30 8.04
CA GLN A 141 4.45 11.16 7.55
C GLN A 141 5.08 9.86 8.07
N ARG A 142 5.01 9.59 9.38
CA ARG A 142 5.48 8.33 9.99
C ARG A 142 4.83 7.10 9.34
N TRP A 143 3.56 7.20 8.97
CA TRP A 143 2.86 6.14 8.24
C TRP A 143 3.42 5.95 6.82
N GLN A 144 3.64 7.02 6.05
CA GLN A 144 4.28 6.95 4.73
C GLN A 144 5.72 6.41 4.80
N GLU A 145 6.49 6.82 5.81
CA GLU A 145 7.85 6.35 6.04
C GLU A 145 7.87 4.85 6.35
N ALA A 146 6.94 4.35 7.19
CA ALA A 146 6.84 2.92 7.49
C ALA A 146 6.45 2.10 6.24
N MET A 147 5.52 2.61 5.44
CA MET A 147 5.15 2.01 4.15
C MET A 147 6.34 1.96 3.17
N THR A 148 7.14 3.03 3.11
CA THR A 148 8.35 3.09 2.26
C THR A 148 9.44 2.17 2.75
N TRP A 149 9.64 2.10 4.07
CA TRP A 149 10.69 1.32 4.70
C TRP A 149 10.44 -0.20 4.60
N CYS A 150 9.19 -0.66 4.64
CA CYS A 150 8.91 -2.09 4.72
C CYS A 150 9.00 -2.83 3.37
N ASP A 151 9.26 -4.13 3.45
CA ASP A 151 9.17 -5.09 2.34
C ASP A 151 7.82 -5.83 2.37
N HIS A 152 7.29 -6.02 3.58
CA HIS A 152 5.99 -6.63 3.84
C HIS A 152 5.19 -5.80 4.85
N MET A 153 3.87 -5.80 4.74
CA MET A 153 3.00 -5.12 5.68
C MET A 153 1.79 -5.94 6.10
N LEU A 154 1.27 -5.67 7.29
CA LEU A 154 -0.02 -6.14 7.77
C LEU A 154 -0.94 -4.95 8.03
N TRP A 155 -2.15 -4.98 7.47
CA TRP A 155 -3.23 -4.09 7.89
C TRP A 155 -4.32 -4.88 8.63
N VAL A 156 -4.64 -4.46 9.85
CA VAL A 156 -5.70 -5.08 10.67
C VAL A 156 -6.78 -4.05 10.97
N HIS A 157 -8.04 -4.35 10.64
CA HIS A 157 -9.15 -3.45 10.95
C HIS A 157 -10.48 -4.20 11.13
N PRO A 158 -11.46 -3.60 11.81
CA PRO A 158 -12.80 -4.14 11.85
C PRO A 158 -13.56 -3.80 10.56
N TYR A 159 -14.64 -4.54 10.32
CA TYR A 159 -15.48 -4.40 9.14
C TYR A 159 -16.71 -3.57 9.49
N TRP A 160 -16.69 -2.28 9.17
CA TRP A 160 -17.79 -1.35 9.45
C TRP A 160 -18.41 -0.91 8.13
N TRP A 161 -19.70 -1.18 7.97
CA TRP A 161 -20.44 -0.86 6.73
C TRP A 161 -19.78 -1.37 5.45
N GLY A 162 -19.18 -2.57 5.49
CA GLY A 162 -18.55 -3.17 4.32
C GLY A 162 -17.19 -2.57 3.93
N ALA A 163 -16.57 -1.77 4.81
CA ALA A 163 -15.23 -1.21 4.62
C ALA A 163 -14.46 -1.08 5.94
N MET A 164 -13.28 -0.45 5.87
CA MET A 164 -12.51 -0.07 7.06
C MET A 164 -13.14 1.12 7.79
N PRO A 165 -12.83 1.35 9.09
CA PRO A 165 -13.32 2.50 9.83
C PRO A 165 -13.04 3.84 9.14
N ALA A 166 -13.95 4.81 9.30
CA ALA A 166 -13.80 6.14 8.70
C ALA A 166 -12.46 6.81 9.03
N GLN A 167 -11.99 6.71 10.29
CA GLN A 167 -10.68 7.26 10.68
C GLN A 167 -9.51 6.56 9.98
N ALA A 168 -9.60 5.24 9.78
CA ALA A 168 -8.57 4.51 9.05
C ALA A 168 -8.60 4.85 7.56
N LYS A 169 -9.80 5.01 6.99
CA LYS A 169 -9.99 5.47 5.62
C LYS A 169 -9.47 6.89 5.42
N ALA A 170 -9.62 7.77 6.41
CA ALA A 170 -9.05 9.12 6.39
C ALA A 170 -7.51 9.10 6.35
N VAL A 171 -6.84 8.16 7.04
CA VAL A 171 -5.39 7.96 6.86
C VAL A 171 -5.08 7.63 5.40
N LEU A 172 -5.84 6.72 4.77
CA LEU A 172 -5.61 6.38 3.36
C LEU A 172 -5.83 7.58 2.44
N ASP A 173 -6.93 8.31 2.62
CA ASP A 173 -7.27 9.45 1.76
C ASP A 173 -6.25 10.59 1.86
N ARG A 174 -5.67 10.78 3.05
CA ARG A 174 -4.69 11.83 3.28
C ARG A 174 -3.25 11.40 2.99
N ALA A 175 -2.90 10.14 3.23
CA ALA A 175 -1.52 9.66 3.11
C ALA A 175 -1.23 8.91 1.79
N LEU A 176 -2.22 8.36 1.07
CA LEU A 176 -2.00 7.75 -0.25
C LEU A 176 -2.14 8.79 -1.38
N THR A 177 -1.29 9.81 -1.35
CA THR A 177 -1.35 10.94 -2.28
C THR A 177 -0.70 10.64 -3.64
N PRO A 178 -1.05 11.42 -4.69
CA PRO A 178 -0.24 11.51 -5.89
C PRO A 178 1.21 11.86 -5.56
N GLY A 179 2.17 11.18 -6.19
CA GLY A 179 3.60 11.32 -5.90
C GLY A 179 4.13 10.41 -4.78
N PHE A 180 3.25 9.79 -3.98
CA PHE A 180 3.62 8.79 -2.99
C PHE A 180 3.05 7.39 -3.29
N GLY A 181 1.73 7.27 -3.39
CA GLY A 181 1.07 5.97 -3.64
C GLY A 181 1.00 5.63 -5.13
N PHE A 182 0.76 6.66 -5.95
CA PHE A 182 0.59 6.55 -7.39
C PHE A 182 0.99 7.85 -8.09
N LYS A 183 1.17 7.80 -9.41
CA LYS A 183 1.35 9.00 -10.25
C LYS A 183 0.62 8.82 -11.57
N TYR A 184 -0.35 9.66 -11.89
CA TYR A 184 -0.99 9.63 -13.20
C TYR A 184 0.00 10.04 -14.29
N ARG A 185 -0.03 9.35 -15.43
CA ARG A 185 0.76 9.75 -16.60
C ARG A 185 0.09 10.92 -17.30
N ALA A 186 0.87 11.78 -17.93
CA ALA A 186 0.37 12.96 -18.62
C ALA A 186 -0.61 12.63 -19.77
N GLN A 187 -0.52 11.42 -20.33
CA GLN A 187 -1.38 10.96 -21.41
C GLN A 187 -1.97 9.59 -21.07
N GLY A 188 -3.27 9.44 -21.36
CA GLY A 188 -4.01 8.19 -21.22
C GLY A 188 -4.59 7.94 -19.82
N LEU A 189 -5.13 6.74 -19.63
CA LEU A 189 -5.75 6.30 -18.36
C LEU A 189 -4.78 5.58 -17.42
N MET A 190 -3.50 5.51 -17.80
CA MET A 190 -2.47 4.75 -17.10
C MET A 190 -1.83 5.58 -15.99
N TRP A 191 -1.36 4.90 -14.94
CA TRP A 191 -0.64 5.51 -13.83
C TRP A 191 0.52 4.61 -13.42
N ASP A 192 1.52 5.23 -12.78
CA ASP A 192 2.65 4.54 -12.17
C ASP A 192 2.32 4.15 -10.73
N LYS A 193 2.77 2.95 -10.34
CA LYS A 193 2.52 2.34 -9.04
C LYS A 193 3.76 2.48 -8.16
N LEU A 194 3.75 3.46 -7.28
CA LEU A 194 4.95 3.94 -6.60
C LEU A 194 5.35 3.07 -5.38
N LEU A 195 4.45 2.20 -4.92
CA LEU A 195 4.70 1.28 -3.80
C LEU A 195 4.92 -0.18 -4.28
N SER A 196 5.25 -0.36 -5.55
CA SER A 196 5.60 -1.67 -6.13
C SER A 196 6.79 -2.33 -5.43
N GLY A 197 6.89 -3.66 -5.54
CA GLY A 197 7.91 -4.47 -4.86
C GLY A 197 7.53 -4.91 -3.45
N ARG A 198 6.47 -4.33 -2.88
CA ARG A 198 6.00 -4.67 -1.52
C ARG A 198 4.86 -5.67 -1.55
N THR A 199 4.70 -6.36 -0.42
CA THR A 199 3.60 -7.31 -0.22
C THR A 199 2.79 -6.98 1.02
N ALA A 200 1.53 -7.43 1.07
CA ALA A 200 0.67 -7.18 2.21
C ALA A 200 -0.17 -8.40 2.60
N ASP A 201 -0.33 -8.59 3.90
CA ASP A 201 -1.40 -9.38 4.51
C ASP A 201 -2.47 -8.42 5.06
N VAL A 202 -3.73 -8.86 5.08
CA VAL A 202 -4.85 -8.10 5.65
C VAL A 202 -5.66 -9.02 6.55
N ILE A 203 -5.98 -8.53 7.75
CA ILE A 203 -6.90 -9.19 8.69
C ILE A 203 -8.12 -8.29 8.88
N ILE A 204 -9.30 -8.84 8.61
CA ILE A 204 -10.58 -8.17 8.77
C ILE A 204 -11.36 -8.87 9.89
N THR A 205 -11.74 -8.14 10.93
CA THR A 205 -12.64 -8.68 11.98
C THR A 205 -14.08 -8.25 11.73
N SER A 206 -15.04 -9.17 11.78
CA SER A 206 -16.44 -8.88 11.44
C SER A 206 -17.44 -9.70 12.26
N ASP A 207 -18.66 -9.20 12.41
CA ASP A 207 -19.79 -9.97 12.92
C ASP A 207 -20.50 -10.77 11.81
N THR A 208 -20.26 -10.46 10.55
CA THR A 208 -20.75 -11.25 9.42
C THR A 208 -19.94 -12.55 9.30
N PRO A 209 -20.58 -13.74 9.26
CA PRO A 209 -19.90 -14.99 8.97
C PRO A 209 -19.14 -14.91 7.64
N PRO A 210 -17.86 -15.35 7.57
CA PRO A 210 -17.05 -15.22 6.35
C PRO A 210 -17.65 -15.87 5.09
N LEU A 211 -18.37 -16.99 5.25
CA LEU A 211 -19.07 -17.64 4.14
C LEU A 211 -20.22 -16.80 3.60
N TRP A 212 -20.93 -16.09 4.48
CA TRP A 212 -22.02 -15.19 4.07
C TRP A 212 -21.48 -13.97 3.33
N ASP A 213 -20.42 -13.34 3.86
CA ASP A 213 -19.75 -12.22 3.18
C ASP A 213 -19.23 -12.65 1.80
N ARG A 214 -18.75 -13.89 1.67
CA ARG A 214 -18.30 -14.45 0.40
C ARG A 214 -19.41 -14.65 -0.61
N LEU A 215 -20.48 -15.34 -0.21
CA LEU A 215 -21.49 -15.83 -1.15
C LEU A 215 -22.56 -14.77 -1.46
N VAL A 216 -22.93 -13.95 -0.48
CA VAL A 216 -24.02 -12.98 -0.62
C VAL A 216 -23.49 -11.59 -0.97
N PHE A 217 -22.46 -11.11 -0.26
CA PHE A 217 -21.92 -9.76 -0.48
C PHE A 217 -20.76 -9.73 -1.49
N GLY A 218 -20.19 -10.88 -1.82
CA GLY A 218 -19.11 -10.97 -2.79
C GLY A 218 -17.78 -10.42 -2.28
N LEU A 219 -17.52 -10.44 -0.97
CA LEU A 219 -16.27 -9.98 -0.34
C LEU A 219 -15.91 -8.51 -0.61
N PRO A 220 -16.79 -7.52 -0.34
CA PRO A 220 -16.60 -6.15 -0.78
C PRO A 220 -15.32 -5.52 -0.21
N GLY A 221 -15.09 -5.60 1.10
CA GLY A 221 -13.90 -5.08 1.78
C GLY A 221 -12.61 -5.71 1.26
N ARG A 222 -12.59 -7.04 1.06
CA ARG A 222 -11.45 -7.73 0.44
C ARG A 222 -11.17 -7.21 -0.96
N ARG A 223 -12.20 -7.08 -1.80
CA ARG A 223 -12.05 -6.64 -3.20
C ARG A 223 -11.55 -5.21 -3.28
N VAL A 224 -12.11 -4.30 -2.48
CA VAL A 224 -11.67 -2.90 -2.42
C VAL A 224 -10.21 -2.82 -1.98
N LEU A 225 -9.84 -3.45 -0.86
CA LEU A 225 -8.47 -3.37 -0.35
C LEU A 225 -7.47 -4.02 -1.30
N LYS A 226 -7.78 -5.22 -1.80
CA LYS A 226 -6.86 -5.96 -2.68
C LYS A 226 -6.67 -5.26 -4.02
N ASN A 227 -7.76 -4.81 -4.66
CA ASN A 227 -7.71 -4.35 -6.04
C ASN A 227 -7.54 -2.83 -6.14
N GLN A 228 -8.34 -2.07 -5.39
CA GLN A 228 -8.48 -0.62 -5.57
C GLN A 228 -7.61 0.20 -4.61
N VAL A 229 -7.06 -0.41 -3.56
CA VAL A 229 -6.15 0.28 -2.63
C VAL A 229 -4.72 -0.25 -2.79
N LEU A 230 -4.47 -1.49 -2.37
CA LEU A 230 -3.13 -2.08 -2.41
C LEU A 230 -2.68 -2.31 -3.86
N GLY A 231 -3.51 -2.98 -4.66
CA GLY A 231 -3.21 -3.26 -6.07
C GLY A 231 -3.08 -2.01 -6.94
N PHE A 232 -3.81 -0.94 -6.59
CA PHE A 232 -3.72 0.36 -7.24
C PHE A 232 -2.35 1.02 -7.01
N CYS A 233 -1.81 0.92 -5.78
CA CYS A 233 -0.48 1.44 -5.43
C CYS A 233 0.69 0.51 -5.82
N GLY A 234 0.40 -0.71 -6.27
CA GLY A 234 1.42 -1.71 -6.68
C GLY A 234 1.80 -2.72 -5.61
N ILE A 235 1.14 -2.67 -4.45
CA ILE A 235 1.38 -3.59 -3.35
C ILE A 235 0.66 -4.91 -3.65
N ARG A 236 1.41 -6.01 -3.64
CA ARG A 236 0.85 -7.35 -3.89
C ARG A 236 0.24 -7.90 -2.61
N CYS A 237 -1.09 -7.88 -2.55
CA CYS A 237 -1.84 -8.49 -1.45
C CYS A 237 -1.76 -10.04 -1.52
N ARG A 238 -1.09 -10.63 -0.53
CA ARG A 238 -0.84 -12.07 -0.40
C ARG A 238 -2.03 -12.77 0.22
N SER A 239 -2.45 -12.29 1.38
CA SER A 239 -3.53 -12.87 2.15
C SER A 239 -4.54 -11.80 2.55
N VAL A 240 -5.81 -12.16 2.52
CA VAL A 240 -6.87 -11.41 3.20
C VAL A 240 -7.70 -12.44 3.95
N VAL A 241 -7.65 -12.40 5.27
CA VAL A 241 -8.44 -13.27 6.15
C VAL A 241 -9.53 -12.46 6.82
N GLN A 242 -10.71 -13.07 6.95
CA GLN A 242 -11.81 -12.52 7.73
C GLN A 242 -12.09 -13.43 8.92
N TRP A 243 -12.03 -12.85 10.12
CA TRP A 243 -12.38 -13.55 11.36
C TRP A 243 -13.69 -13.00 11.92
N GLY A 244 -14.62 -13.91 12.15
CA GLY A 244 -15.97 -13.59 12.59
C GLY A 244 -16.88 -14.82 12.70
N PRO A 245 -18.08 -14.68 13.28
CA PRO A 245 -18.58 -13.49 13.98
C PRO A 245 -17.80 -13.19 15.26
N VAL A 246 -17.49 -11.92 15.54
CA VAL A 246 -16.75 -11.51 16.76
C VAL A 246 -17.69 -11.45 17.96
N LYS A 247 -18.90 -10.91 17.79
CA LYS A 247 -19.92 -10.75 18.84
C LYS A 247 -20.23 -12.04 19.61
N THR A 248 -20.13 -13.19 18.96
CA THR A 248 -20.44 -14.51 19.55
C THR A 248 -19.20 -15.38 19.74
N ALA A 249 -18.00 -14.83 19.56
CA ALA A 249 -16.76 -15.58 19.72
C ALA A 249 -16.48 -15.85 21.21
N SER A 250 -16.15 -17.10 21.53
CA SER A 250 -15.65 -17.46 22.86
C SER A 250 -14.21 -16.95 23.05
N PRO A 251 -13.74 -16.80 24.30
CA PRO A 251 -12.34 -16.46 24.57
C PRO A 251 -11.34 -17.41 23.91
N GLN A 252 -11.65 -18.71 23.84
CA GLN A 252 -10.81 -19.71 23.19
C GLN A 252 -10.71 -19.49 21.67
N LYS A 253 -11.82 -19.07 21.04
CA LYS A 253 -11.82 -18.75 19.61
C LYS A 253 -11.00 -17.50 19.32
N VAL A 254 -11.10 -16.47 20.18
CA VAL A 254 -10.29 -15.26 20.10
C VAL A 254 -8.80 -15.58 20.29
N ALA A 255 -8.45 -16.42 21.27
CA ALA A 255 -7.08 -16.90 21.46
C ALA A 255 -6.55 -17.62 20.21
N GLY A 256 -7.35 -18.49 19.59
CA GLY A 256 -6.98 -19.14 18.33
C GLY A 256 -6.73 -18.16 17.17
N TRP A 257 -7.45 -17.03 17.11
CA TRP A 257 -7.16 -15.97 16.14
C TRP A 257 -5.85 -15.25 16.41
N LEU A 258 -5.51 -15.00 17.68
CA LEU A 258 -4.22 -14.43 18.09
C LEU A 258 -3.06 -15.36 17.71
N ASP A 259 -3.21 -16.67 17.95
CA ASP A 259 -2.20 -17.67 17.56
C ASP A 259 -2.01 -17.72 16.04
N GLN A 260 -3.11 -17.64 15.28
CA GLN A 260 -3.05 -17.56 13.83
C GLN A 260 -2.36 -16.28 13.35
N ALA A 261 -2.66 -15.13 13.96
CA ALA A 261 -2.00 -13.87 13.64
C ALA A 261 -0.49 -13.94 13.91
N ARG A 262 -0.08 -14.51 15.04
CA ARG A 262 1.34 -14.76 15.37
C ARG A 262 2.00 -15.65 14.33
N ALA A 263 1.36 -16.75 13.96
CA ALA A 263 1.88 -17.66 12.92
C ALA A 263 2.02 -16.97 11.54
N MET A 264 1.08 -16.09 11.19
CA MET A 264 1.19 -15.27 9.97
C MET A 264 2.40 -14.32 10.04
N GLY A 265 2.66 -13.72 11.21
CA GLY A 265 3.85 -12.90 11.46
C GLY A 265 5.17 -13.66 11.28
N VAL A 266 5.26 -14.87 11.86
CA VAL A 266 6.41 -15.77 11.67
C VAL A 266 6.62 -16.07 10.18
N ALA A 267 5.54 -16.37 9.47
CA ALA A 267 5.59 -16.64 8.04
C ALA A 267 5.96 -15.41 7.20
N ALA A 268 5.76 -14.19 7.72
CA ALA A 268 6.16 -12.95 7.07
C ALA A 268 7.66 -12.66 7.17
N ALA A 269 8.24 -12.91 8.33
CA ALA A 269 9.67 -12.70 8.58
C ALA A 269 10.58 -13.64 7.77
N ARG A 270 10.12 -14.87 7.52
CA ARG A 270 10.92 -15.90 6.83
C ARG A 270 10.92 -15.77 5.30
N ARG A 271 10.31 -14.73 4.74
CA ARG A 271 10.21 -14.58 3.29
C ARG A 271 11.48 -13.92 2.74
N SER A 272 12.03 -14.45 1.66
CA SER A 272 13.01 -13.72 0.85
C SER A 272 12.29 -12.62 0.06
N ALA A 273 12.89 -11.43 0.03
CA ALA A 273 12.46 -10.30 -0.79
C ALA A 273 12.45 -10.64 -2.29
#